data_AF-A0A2A5XH65-F1
#
_entry.id   AF-A0A2A5XH65-F1
#
_cell.length_a   1.000
_cell.length_b   1.000
_cell.length_c   1.000
_cell.angle_alpha   90.00
_cell.angle_beta   90.00
_cell.angle_gamma   90.00
#
_symmetry.space_group_name_H-M   'P 1'
#
loop_
_entity.id
_entity.type
_entity.pdbx_description
1 polymer ?
#
loop_
_entity_poly.entity_id
_entity_poly.type
_entity_poly.pdbx_seq_one_letter_code
_entity_poly.pdbx_strand_id
1 'polypeptide(L)'
;MKMKKIVYLSKILFLSLLLIGCVEEKNENYDFIQTISDPQNISAEIYVDENTGTVSVTPMGEGVVLYEINFGDESAENESVDPGESIDHSYLVEGIYTITISGFGLNGSVVQSSYEVDIPYIIPESLIIQNFEDGVSLSTFSFGGASSGIIVTNPDPSGENTTENVLEFNKSEGAEVWAGMGFTIDVLEFNDQTSFQLKSYSPEVGKLIKVKLETVQGNVAGLTHEVDVVTTVANEWETLVYDFSEAPDLEYVSFIVFYDFGNTAEGTYRLDEIQLID
;
A
#
# COMPACT_ATOMS: atom_id res chain seq x y z
N MET A 1 -90.53 -30.71 -5.63
CA MET A 1 -91.36 -31.86 -6.04
C MET A 1 -91.47 -31.88 -7.56
N LYS A 2 -91.06 -33.00 -8.17
CA LYS A 2 -91.33 -33.49 -9.54
C LYS A 2 -90.72 -32.74 -10.74
N MET A 3 -89.76 -33.46 -11.35
CA MET A 3 -89.25 -33.40 -12.72
C MET A 3 -90.34 -33.28 -13.81
N LYS A 4 -89.96 -32.78 -14.98
CA LYS A 4 -90.24 -33.47 -16.26
C LYS A 4 -89.25 -33.09 -17.38
N LYS A 5 -88.78 -34.13 -18.06
CA LYS A 5 -87.87 -34.21 -19.22
C LYS A 5 -88.52 -33.65 -20.51
N ILE A 6 -87.68 -33.33 -21.52
CA ILE A 6 -87.78 -33.69 -22.98
C ILE A 6 -86.90 -32.71 -23.79
N VAL A 7 -85.69 -33.08 -24.23
CA VAL A 7 -85.27 -33.72 -25.52
C VAL A 7 -85.59 -32.87 -26.77
N TYR A 8 -84.57 -32.30 -27.43
CA TYR A 8 -84.50 -32.15 -28.90
C TYR A 8 -83.04 -32.09 -29.40
N LEU A 9 -82.77 -32.88 -30.43
CA LEU A 9 -81.52 -33.05 -31.19
C LEU A 9 -81.10 -31.77 -31.93
N SER A 10 -79.81 -31.47 -31.97
CA SER A 10 -79.17 -30.89 -33.17
C SER A 10 -77.67 -31.17 -33.17
N LYS A 11 -77.19 -31.74 -34.28
CA LYS A 11 -75.80 -32.09 -34.54
C LYS A 11 -75.01 -30.81 -34.80
N ILE A 12 -73.99 -30.51 -33.99
CA ILE A 12 -72.90 -29.62 -34.39
C ILE A 12 -71.61 -30.42 -34.36
N LEU A 13 -71.06 -30.57 -35.56
CA LEU A 13 -69.80 -31.20 -35.93
C LEU A 13 -68.65 -30.49 -35.21
N PHE A 14 -68.15 -31.09 -34.14
CA PHE A 14 -66.89 -30.68 -33.51
C PHE A 14 -65.75 -31.33 -34.29
N LEU A 15 -65.26 -30.66 -35.33
CA LEU A 15 -64.02 -31.04 -36.00
C LEU A 15 -62.86 -30.54 -35.13
N SER A 16 -62.49 -31.31 -34.11
CA SER A 16 -61.27 -31.06 -33.35
C SER A 16 -60.07 -31.45 -34.22
N LEU A 17 -59.40 -30.44 -34.78
CA LEU A 17 -58.06 -30.61 -35.33
C LEU A 17 -57.13 -31.04 -34.19
N LEU A 18 -56.76 -32.32 -34.15
CA LEU A 18 -55.62 -32.80 -33.38
C LEU A 18 -54.36 -32.30 -34.10
N LEU A 19 -53.83 -31.17 -33.66
CA LEU A 19 -52.45 -30.79 -33.94
C LEU A 19 -51.55 -31.74 -33.15
N ILE A 20 -51.08 -32.80 -33.80
CA ILE A 20 -49.93 -33.56 -33.32
C ILE A 20 -48.72 -32.66 -33.55
N GLY A 21 -48.40 -31.84 -32.55
CA GLY A 21 -47.07 -31.26 -32.46
C GLY A 21 -46.10 -32.38 -32.13
N CYS A 22 -45.15 -32.69 -33.01
CA CYS A 22 -43.94 -33.35 -32.57
C CYS A 22 -43.25 -32.40 -31.59
N VAL A 23 -43.32 -32.70 -30.30
CA VAL A 23 -42.25 -32.27 -29.40
C VAL A 23 -41.08 -33.15 -29.78
N GLU A 24 -40.12 -32.59 -30.50
CA GLU A 24 -38.79 -33.19 -30.58
C GLU A 24 -38.22 -33.06 -29.16
N GLU A 25 -38.39 -34.10 -28.34
CA GLU A 25 -37.67 -34.18 -27.06
C GLU A 25 -36.19 -34.34 -27.40
N LYS A 26 -35.47 -33.21 -27.45
CA LYS A 26 -34.01 -33.24 -27.37
C LYS A 26 -33.69 -33.90 -26.04
N ASN A 27 -33.23 -35.14 -26.11
CA ASN A 27 -32.75 -35.89 -24.97
C ASN A 27 -31.38 -35.30 -24.60
N GLU A 28 -31.40 -34.20 -23.86
CA GLU A 28 -30.21 -33.53 -23.33
C GLU A 28 -29.64 -34.35 -22.17
N ASN A 29 -29.06 -35.52 -22.49
CA ASN A 29 -28.33 -36.31 -21.52
C ASN A 29 -26.94 -35.68 -21.32
N TYR A 30 -26.77 -34.94 -20.22
CA TYR A 30 -25.52 -34.36 -19.76
C TYR A 30 -24.83 -35.20 -18.67
N ASP A 31 -25.18 -36.49 -18.51
CA ASP A 31 -24.63 -37.36 -17.47
C ASP A 31 -23.10 -37.46 -17.52
N PHE A 32 -22.49 -37.20 -18.68
CA PHE A 32 -21.03 -37.16 -18.82
C PHE A 32 -20.37 -36.09 -17.93
N ILE A 33 -21.07 -34.98 -17.64
CA ILE A 33 -20.54 -33.90 -16.79
C ILE A 33 -20.23 -34.45 -15.39
N GLN A 34 -21.05 -35.38 -14.90
CA GLN A 34 -20.85 -36.01 -13.59
C GLN A 34 -19.70 -37.02 -13.55
N THR A 35 -19.08 -37.33 -14.69
CA THR A 35 -17.93 -38.25 -14.79
C THR A 35 -16.59 -37.53 -14.95
N ILE A 36 -16.60 -36.20 -15.02
CA ILE A 36 -15.40 -35.37 -15.07
C ILE A 36 -14.71 -35.43 -13.70
N SER A 37 -13.39 -35.60 -13.70
CA SER A 37 -12.59 -35.56 -12.48
C SER A 37 -12.66 -34.18 -11.82
N ASP A 38 -12.71 -34.17 -10.49
CA ASP A 38 -12.66 -32.93 -9.71
C ASP A 38 -11.32 -32.19 -9.93
N PRO A 39 -11.28 -30.85 -9.79
CA PRO A 39 -10.06 -30.09 -9.87
C PRO A 39 -8.92 -30.63 -8.99
N GLN A 40 -7.69 -30.55 -9.48
CA GLN A 40 -6.49 -31.03 -8.76
C GLN A 40 -5.38 -29.98 -8.78
N ASN A 41 -4.40 -30.14 -7.89
CA ASN A 41 -3.18 -29.33 -7.85
C ASN A 41 -3.46 -27.81 -7.79
N ILE A 42 -4.48 -27.40 -7.01
CA ILE A 42 -4.79 -25.99 -6.83
C ILE A 42 -3.63 -25.31 -6.11
N SER A 43 -3.04 -24.30 -6.76
CA SER A 43 -1.98 -23.47 -6.22
C SER A 43 -2.08 -22.03 -6.74
N ALA A 44 -1.20 -21.14 -6.27
CA ALA A 44 -1.03 -19.82 -6.88
C ALA A 44 0.38 -19.29 -6.75
N GLU A 45 0.73 -18.42 -7.69
CA GLU A 45 1.82 -17.45 -7.52
C GLU A 45 1.21 -16.18 -6.91
N ILE A 46 1.82 -15.68 -5.82
CA ILE A 46 1.36 -14.50 -5.09
C ILE A 46 2.53 -13.52 -5.02
N TYR A 47 2.29 -12.28 -5.43
CA TYR A 47 3.23 -11.18 -5.34
C TYR A 47 2.62 -10.06 -4.49
N VAL A 48 3.39 -9.54 -3.53
CA VAL A 48 2.99 -8.40 -2.70
C VAL A 48 3.85 -7.21 -3.11
N ASP A 49 3.20 -6.11 -3.49
CA ASP A 49 3.87 -4.82 -3.63
C ASP A 49 3.92 -4.15 -2.25
N GLU A 50 5.12 -4.14 -1.66
CA GLU A 50 5.37 -3.60 -0.33
C GLU A 50 5.19 -2.07 -0.24
N ASN A 51 5.11 -1.37 -1.37
CA ASN A 51 4.91 0.08 -1.40
C ASN A 51 3.43 0.47 -1.51
N THR A 52 2.62 -0.38 -2.15
CA THR A 52 1.21 -0.06 -2.41
C THR A 52 0.24 -0.91 -1.62
N GLY A 53 0.71 -1.98 -0.96
CA GLY A 53 -0.14 -2.96 -0.31
C GLY A 53 -0.98 -3.78 -1.30
N THR A 54 -0.63 -3.74 -2.60
CA THR A 54 -1.34 -4.48 -3.64
C THR A 54 -0.81 -5.90 -3.73
N VAL A 55 -1.72 -6.88 -3.66
CA VAL A 55 -1.42 -8.30 -3.86
C VAL A 55 -1.93 -8.74 -5.21
N SER A 56 -1.01 -9.25 -6.03
CA SER A 56 -1.33 -9.91 -7.30
C SER A 56 -1.36 -11.42 -7.11
N VAL A 57 -2.47 -12.06 -7.50
CA VAL A 57 -2.67 -13.51 -7.37
C VAL A 57 -2.89 -14.12 -8.75
N THR A 58 -2.06 -15.11 -9.08
CA THR A 58 -2.18 -15.91 -10.31
C THR A 58 -2.51 -17.36 -9.94
N PRO A 59 -3.80 -17.77 -9.98
CA PRO A 59 -4.19 -19.12 -9.60
C PRO A 59 -3.89 -20.15 -10.69
N MET A 60 -3.55 -21.37 -10.26
CA MET A 60 -3.17 -22.50 -11.10
C MET A 60 -3.85 -23.79 -10.59
N GLY A 61 -4.08 -24.73 -11.50
CA GLY A 61 -4.82 -25.94 -11.19
C GLY A 61 -5.23 -26.72 -12.43
N GLU A 62 -5.46 -28.01 -12.26
CA GLU A 62 -5.88 -28.93 -13.32
C GLU A 62 -7.40 -29.13 -13.27
N GLY A 63 -8.06 -29.15 -14.43
CA GLY A 63 -9.51 -29.38 -14.51
C GLY A 63 -10.39 -28.23 -14.04
N VAL A 64 -9.79 -27.04 -13.82
CA VAL A 64 -10.49 -25.82 -13.40
C VAL A 64 -10.99 -25.04 -14.62
N VAL A 65 -12.20 -24.49 -14.50
CA VAL A 65 -12.79 -23.59 -15.50
C VAL A 65 -13.07 -22.19 -14.98
N LEU A 66 -12.97 -21.99 -13.66
CA LEU A 66 -13.11 -20.70 -13.00
C LEU A 66 -12.41 -20.77 -11.65
N TYR A 67 -11.74 -19.69 -11.26
CA TYR A 67 -11.32 -19.48 -9.88
C TYR A 67 -12.18 -18.41 -9.23
N GLU A 68 -12.45 -18.58 -7.93
CA GLU A 68 -12.87 -17.50 -7.06
C GLU A 68 -11.84 -17.33 -5.95
N ILE A 69 -11.46 -16.09 -5.67
CA ILE A 69 -10.46 -15.72 -4.66
C ILE A 69 -11.15 -14.94 -3.55
N ASN A 70 -10.94 -15.38 -2.32
CA ASN A 70 -11.27 -14.63 -1.12
C ASN A 70 -9.97 -14.07 -0.54
N PHE A 71 -9.85 -12.74 -0.42
CA PHE A 71 -8.64 -12.07 0.04
C PHE A 71 -8.48 -12.06 1.56
N GLY A 72 -9.52 -12.45 2.32
CA GLY A 72 -9.44 -12.58 3.77
C GLY A 72 -9.47 -11.25 4.55
N ASP A 73 -9.74 -10.13 3.88
CA ASP A 73 -9.86 -8.77 4.42
C ASP A 73 -11.30 -8.40 4.85
N GLU A 74 -12.18 -9.40 4.96
CA GLU A 74 -13.62 -9.22 5.18
C GLU A 74 -14.37 -8.52 4.02
N SER A 75 -13.77 -8.39 2.84
CA SER A 75 -14.51 -8.05 1.62
C SER A 75 -15.68 -9.03 1.43
N ALA A 76 -16.85 -8.48 1.14
CA ALA A 76 -18.11 -9.24 1.21
C ALA A 76 -18.29 -10.25 0.07
N GLU A 77 -17.49 -10.16 -1.00
CA GLU A 77 -17.64 -10.96 -2.22
C GLU A 77 -16.30 -11.56 -2.62
N ASN A 78 -16.30 -12.82 -3.07
CA ASN A 78 -15.14 -13.41 -3.71
C ASN A 78 -14.98 -12.81 -5.12
N GLU A 79 -13.74 -12.69 -5.58
CA GLU A 79 -13.43 -12.18 -6.90
C GLU A 79 -13.14 -13.31 -7.89
N SER A 80 -13.69 -13.23 -9.09
CA SER A 80 -13.57 -14.27 -10.12
C SER A 80 -12.36 -14.04 -11.03
N VAL A 81 -11.64 -15.11 -11.33
CA VAL A 81 -10.47 -15.09 -12.23
C VAL A 81 -10.53 -16.26 -13.20
N ASP A 82 -10.33 -15.96 -14.49
CA ASP A 82 -10.25 -16.98 -15.54
C ASP A 82 -8.89 -17.72 -15.47
N PRO A 83 -8.84 -19.02 -15.81
CA PRO A 83 -7.57 -19.75 -15.83
C PRO A 83 -6.53 -19.11 -16.75
N GLY A 84 -5.35 -18.81 -16.19
CA GLY A 84 -4.23 -18.18 -16.89
C GLY A 84 -4.17 -16.65 -16.76
N GLU A 85 -5.17 -16.04 -16.13
CA GLU A 85 -5.17 -14.62 -15.77
C GLU A 85 -4.73 -14.41 -14.31
N SER A 86 -4.43 -13.16 -13.99
CA SER A 86 -4.10 -12.69 -12.64
C SER A 86 -5.14 -11.68 -12.18
N ILE A 87 -5.24 -11.49 -10.87
CA ILE A 87 -6.06 -10.43 -10.28
C ILE A 87 -5.26 -9.69 -9.22
N ASP A 88 -5.53 -8.38 -9.10
CA ASP A 88 -4.90 -7.50 -8.12
C ASP A 88 -5.93 -7.07 -7.08
N HIS A 89 -5.52 -7.03 -5.81
CA HIS A 89 -6.33 -6.56 -4.69
C HIS A 89 -5.48 -5.72 -3.73
N SER A 90 -5.96 -4.54 -3.35
CA SER A 90 -5.21 -3.60 -2.52
C SER A 90 -5.70 -3.63 -1.07
N TYR A 91 -4.77 -3.82 -0.14
CA TYR A 91 -5.02 -3.77 1.30
C TYR A 91 -4.71 -2.37 1.83
N LEU A 92 -5.57 -1.86 2.71
CA LEU A 92 -5.41 -0.55 3.34
C LEU A 92 -4.85 -0.62 4.77
N VAL A 93 -4.73 -1.82 5.33
CA VAL A 93 -4.31 -2.06 6.70
C VAL A 93 -3.25 -3.15 6.66
N GLU A 94 -2.18 -2.97 7.43
CA GLU A 94 -1.15 -4.00 7.60
C GLU A 94 -1.71 -5.23 8.32
N GLY A 95 -1.10 -6.39 8.05
CA GLY A 95 -1.41 -7.61 8.78
C GLY A 95 -1.28 -8.85 7.94
N ILE A 96 -1.52 -9.99 8.60
CA ILE A 96 -1.49 -11.31 7.96
C ILE A 96 -2.90 -11.68 7.52
N TYR A 97 -3.07 -11.87 6.22
CA TYR A 97 -4.34 -12.25 5.60
C TYR A 97 -4.29 -13.68 5.10
N THR A 98 -5.43 -14.38 5.17
CA THR A 98 -5.57 -15.73 4.62
C THR A 98 -6.29 -15.67 3.28
N ILE A 99 -5.52 -15.66 2.20
CA ILE A 99 -6.07 -15.70 0.84
C ILE A 99 -6.51 -17.13 0.55
N THR A 100 -7.78 -17.32 0.17
CA THR A 100 -8.34 -18.63 -0.17
C THR A 100 -8.75 -18.67 -1.64
N ILE A 101 -8.27 -19.67 -2.35
CA ILE A 101 -8.47 -19.86 -3.78
C ILE A 101 -9.36 -21.07 -3.99
N SER A 102 -10.51 -20.87 -4.63
CA SER A 102 -11.50 -21.90 -4.94
C SER A 102 -11.48 -22.20 -6.43
N GLY A 103 -10.99 -23.38 -6.82
CA GLY A 103 -11.03 -23.84 -8.21
C GLY A 103 -12.31 -24.62 -8.50
N PHE A 104 -13.08 -24.18 -9.51
CA PHE A 104 -14.34 -24.80 -9.92
C PHE A 104 -14.15 -25.70 -11.13
N GLY A 105 -14.62 -26.94 -11.05
CA GLY A 105 -14.69 -27.87 -12.17
C GLY A 105 -15.96 -27.72 -12.98
N LEU A 106 -15.99 -28.25 -14.21
CA LEU A 106 -17.19 -28.27 -15.07
C LEU A 106 -18.38 -29.02 -14.46
N ASN A 107 -18.11 -29.94 -13.53
CA ASN A 107 -19.11 -30.69 -12.79
C ASN A 107 -19.69 -29.93 -11.59
N GLY A 108 -19.22 -28.70 -11.34
CA GLY A 108 -19.58 -27.88 -10.18
C GLY A 108 -18.86 -28.28 -8.88
N SER A 109 -17.90 -29.21 -8.93
CA SER A 109 -17.03 -29.48 -7.79
C SER A 109 -16.11 -28.29 -7.52
N VAL A 110 -15.73 -28.13 -6.25
CA VAL A 110 -14.88 -27.04 -5.78
C VAL A 110 -13.76 -27.62 -4.94
N VAL A 111 -12.53 -27.26 -5.25
CA VAL A 111 -11.35 -27.59 -4.44
C VAL A 111 -10.66 -26.30 -4.04
N GLN A 112 -10.25 -26.21 -2.77
CA GLN A 112 -9.68 -25.00 -2.20
C GLN A 112 -8.22 -25.18 -1.80
N SER A 113 -7.47 -24.08 -1.86
CA SER A 113 -6.16 -23.92 -1.24
C SER A 113 -6.09 -22.55 -0.55
N SER A 114 -5.29 -22.42 0.50
CA SER A 114 -5.16 -21.17 1.26
C SER A 114 -3.70 -20.81 1.50
N TYR A 115 -3.43 -19.51 1.55
CA TYR A 115 -2.11 -18.91 1.72
C TYR A 115 -2.16 -17.81 2.77
N GLU A 116 -1.22 -17.82 3.71
CA GLU A 116 -1.00 -16.67 4.60
C GLU A 116 -0.09 -15.68 3.88
N VAL A 117 -0.53 -14.43 3.79
CA VAL A 117 0.19 -13.34 3.13
C VAL A 117 0.33 -12.21 4.14
N ASP A 118 1.58 -11.80 4.38
CA ASP A 118 1.91 -10.69 5.27
C ASP A 118 1.92 -9.38 4.45
N ILE A 119 1.05 -8.46 4.83
CA ILE A 119 0.92 -7.14 4.21
C ILE A 119 1.63 -6.13 5.11
N PRO A 120 2.66 -5.44 4.60
CA PRO A 120 3.40 -4.48 5.40
C PRO A 120 2.57 -3.22 5.69
N TYR A 121 3.02 -2.45 6.69
CA TYR A 121 2.54 -1.10 6.92
C TYR A 121 2.86 -0.20 5.72
N ILE A 122 1.81 0.25 5.03
CA ILE A 122 1.91 1.24 3.97
C ILE A 122 1.72 2.62 4.58
N ILE A 123 2.71 3.48 4.42
CA ILE A 123 2.61 4.88 4.84
C ILE A 123 1.70 5.59 3.82
N PRO A 124 0.56 6.18 4.25
CA PRO A 124 -0.25 6.99 3.35
C PRO A 124 0.57 8.13 2.74
N GLU A 125 0.44 8.36 1.43
CA GLU A 125 1.18 9.43 0.74
C GLU A 125 1.00 10.81 1.41
N SER A 126 -0.16 11.07 2.01
CA SER A 126 -0.44 12.31 2.75
C SER A 126 0.39 12.50 4.02
N LEU A 127 1.06 11.45 4.51
CA LEU A 127 1.98 11.52 5.65
C LEU A 127 3.44 11.68 5.19
N ILE A 128 3.76 11.45 3.91
CA ILE A 128 5.13 11.55 3.41
C ILE A 128 5.46 13.03 3.19
N ILE A 129 6.49 13.52 3.90
CA ILE A 129 7.05 14.84 3.68
C ILE A 129 8.09 14.78 2.56
N GLN A 130 8.98 13.78 2.62
CA GLN A 130 10.01 13.54 1.61
C GLN A 130 10.67 12.17 1.79
N ASN A 131 10.75 11.37 0.72
CA ASN A 131 11.44 10.06 0.67
C ASN A 131 12.65 10.04 -0.28
N PHE A 132 12.92 11.14 -1.00
CA PHE A 132 14.05 11.29 -1.93
C PHE A 132 14.06 10.37 -3.14
N GLU A 133 12.96 9.67 -3.40
CA GLU A 133 12.81 8.75 -4.52
C GLU A 133 12.22 9.44 -5.77
N ASP A 134 12.03 8.66 -6.84
CA ASP A 134 11.33 9.05 -8.08
C ASP A 134 11.92 10.25 -8.84
N GLY A 135 13.23 10.49 -8.66
CA GLY A 135 13.94 11.56 -9.36
C GLY A 135 13.52 12.97 -8.91
N VAL A 136 13.14 13.11 -7.64
CA VAL A 136 12.73 14.38 -7.06
C VAL A 136 13.81 15.48 -7.26
N SER A 137 13.36 16.69 -7.56
CA SER A 137 14.23 17.86 -7.74
C SER A 137 14.11 18.80 -6.55
N LEU A 138 15.10 18.77 -5.65
CA LEU A 138 15.09 19.59 -4.43
C LEU A 138 15.73 20.96 -4.64
N SER A 139 15.12 22.00 -4.07
CA SER A 139 15.77 23.28 -3.85
C SER A 139 16.48 23.26 -2.50
N THR A 140 17.78 22.94 -2.50
CA THR A 140 18.58 22.85 -1.27
C THR A 140 19.39 24.12 -1.01
N PHE A 141 19.65 24.39 0.28
CA PHE A 141 20.53 25.45 0.75
C PHE A 141 21.35 24.99 1.95
N SER A 142 22.40 25.73 2.28
CA SER A 142 23.30 25.44 3.39
C SER A 142 23.86 26.71 4.01
N PHE A 143 24.34 26.59 5.24
CA PHE A 143 24.90 27.70 6.01
C PHE A 143 25.91 27.22 7.05
N GLY A 144 26.66 28.16 7.63
CA GLY A 144 27.64 27.86 8.68
C GLY A 144 28.83 27.00 8.24
N GLY A 145 29.08 26.84 6.94
CA GLY A 145 30.17 26.01 6.42
C GLY A 145 29.80 24.53 6.20
N ALA A 146 28.51 24.17 6.27
CA ALA A 146 28.02 22.90 5.76
C ALA A 146 27.92 22.92 4.23
N SER A 147 27.93 21.74 3.60
CA SER A 147 27.55 21.60 2.19
C SER A 147 26.03 21.64 2.04
N SER A 148 25.56 22.01 0.86
CA SER A 148 24.16 21.73 0.49
C SER A 148 23.93 20.21 0.42
N GLY A 149 22.69 19.81 0.67
CA GLY A 149 22.27 18.42 0.49
C GLY A 149 22.30 18.02 -0.98
N ILE A 150 22.73 16.79 -1.22
CA ILE A 150 22.69 16.13 -2.51
C ILE A 150 22.01 14.78 -2.36
N ILE A 151 21.14 14.44 -3.30
CA ILE A 151 20.57 13.09 -3.36
C ILE A 151 21.64 12.18 -3.97
N VAL A 152 21.93 11.08 -3.30
CA VAL A 152 22.88 10.05 -3.72
C VAL A 152 22.23 8.69 -3.58
N THR A 153 22.72 7.70 -4.33
CA THR A 153 22.37 6.30 -4.07
C THR A 153 22.73 5.94 -2.63
N ASN A 154 21.80 5.30 -1.93
CA ASN A 154 21.96 4.86 -0.55
C ASN A 154 23.23 4.01 -0.42
N PRO A 155 24.28 4.48 0.29
CA PRO A 155 25.53 3.74 0.39
C PRO A 155 25.43 2.56 1.36
N ASP A 156 24.36 2.47 2.14
CA ASP A 156 24.08 1.38 3.08
C ASP A 156 22.58 1.03 3.09
N PRO A 157 22.07 0.33 2.05
CA PRO A 157 20.68 -0.10 1.97
C PRO A 157 20.47 -1.34 2.87
N SER A 158 20.51 -1.14 4.18
CA SER A 158 20.41 -2.20 5.18
C SER A 158 19.73 -1.72 6.46
N GLY A 159 19.39 -2.67 7.34
CA GLY A 159 18.73 -2.35 8.61
C GLY A 159 17.32 -1.80 8.37
N GLU A 160 17.01 -0.66 8.99
CA GLU A 160 15.70 -0.02 8.88
C GLU A 160 15.53 0.88 7.65
N ASN A 161 16.57 1.03 6.82
CA ASN A 161 16.49 1.81 5.60
C ASN A 161 17.11 1.07 4.40
N THR A 162 16.26 0.53 3.55
CA THR A 162 16.63 -0.25 2.36
C THR A 162 16.29 0.46 1.04
N THR A 163 15.96 1.75 1.11
CA THR A 163 15.64 2.61 -0.05
C THR A 163 16.83 2.76 -1.00
N GLU A 164 16.56 3.20 -2.23
CA GLU A 164 17.58 3.33 -3.26
C GLU A 164 18.36 4.63 -3.12
N ASN A 165 17.72 5.72 -2.69
CA ASN A 165 18.29 7.06 -2.67
C ASN A 165 18.12 7.73 -1.31
N VAL A 166 19.10 8.56 -0.94
CA VAL A 166 19.11 9.29 0.34
C VAL A 166 19.66 10.68 0.16
N LEU A 167 19.30 11.60 1.05
CA LEU A 167 19.92 12.93 1.09
C LEU A 167 21.20 12.89 1.92
N GLU A 168 22.34 13.16 1.29
CA GLU A 168 23.64 13.28 1.95
C GLU A 168 24.06 14.75 2.07
N PHE A 169 24.67 15.11 3.20
CA PHE A 169 25.43 16.34 3.30
C PHE A 169 26.67 16.18 4.19
N ASN A 170 27.59 17.14 4.07
CA ASN A 170 28.86 17.16 4.78
C ASN A 170 28.97 18.41 5.66
N LYS A 171 29.30 18.20 6.93
CA LYS A 171 29.79 19.24 7.83
C LYS A 171 31.31 19.20 7.80
N SER A 172 31.94 20.30 7.37
CA SER A 172 33.40 20.37 7.27
C SER A 172 34.03 20.66 8.64
N GLU A 173 35.29 20.26 8.82
CA GLU A 173 36.04 20.59 10.04
C GLU A 173 36.11 22.12 10.24
N GLY A 174 35.78 22.57 11.45
CA GLY A 174 35.73 23.99 11.78
C GLY A 174 34.49 24.72 11.26
N ALA A 175 33.49 24.01 10.72
CA ALA A 175 32.17 24.57 10.48
C ALA A 175 31.57 25.12 11.78
N GLU A 176 30.67 26.09 11.64
CA GLU A 176 30.01 26.73 12.77
C GLU A 176 29.22 25.71 13.60
N VAL A 177 29.08 25.98 14.90
CA VAL A 177 28.32 25.10 15.81
C VAL A 177 26.84 24.98 15.44
N TRP A 178 26.35 25.91 14.63
CA TRP A 178 25.00 25.97 14.08
C TRP A 178 24.99 25.69 12.57
N ALA A 179 26.05 25.11 11.99
CA ALA A 179 26.06 24.73 10.59
C ALA A 179 24.97 23.70 10.28
N GLY A 180 24.35 23.85 9.12
CA GLY A 180 23.22 23.02 8.73
C GLY A 180 22.86 23.22 7.27
N MET A 181 21.85 22.46 6.87
CA MET A 181 21.32 22.46 5.51
C MET A 181 19.79 22.46 5.58
N GLY A 182 19.16 22.86 4.49
CA GLY A 182 17.71 22.76 4.38
C GLY A 182 17.27 22.63 2.94
N PHE A 183 15.99 22.34 2.77
CA PHE A 183 15.35 22.26 1.47
C PHE A 183 13.88 22.70 1.56
N THR A 184 13.35 23.14 0.42
CA THR A 184 11.94 23.45 0.30
C THR A 184 11.12 22.16 0.31
N ILE A 185 10.02 22.17 1.07
CA ILE A 185 8.97 21.16 1.05
C ILE A 185 7.68 21.80 0.55
N ASP A 186 6.72 20.98 0.10
CA ASP A 186 5.35 21.45 -0.01
C ASP A 186 4.84 21.91 1.35
N VAL A 187 3.78 22.72 1.36
CA VAL A 187 3.22 23.24 2.62
C VAL A 187 2.91 22.05 3.53
N LEU A 188 3.57 22.02 4.69
CA LEU A 188 3.37 20.94 5.64
C LEU A 188 1.99 21.06 6.26
N GLU A 189 1.13 20.08 5.99
CA GLU A 189 -0.17 19.93 6.64
C GLU A 189 -0.06 18.83 7.70
N PHE A 190 -0.20 19.18 8.98
CA PHE A 190 -0.04 18.22 10.07
C PHE A 190 -1.12 17.13 10.11
N ASN A 191 -2.26 17.27 9.41
CA ASN A 191 -3.25 16.18 9.24
C ASN A 191 -3.64 15.45 10.55
N ASP A 192 -3.92 16.22 11.61
CA ASP A 192 -4.19 15.75 12.98
C ASP A 192 -3.00 15.06 13.70
N GLN A 193 -1.85 14.92 13.03
CA GLN A 193 -0.59 14.43 13.57
C GLN A 193 0.11 15.51 14.40
N THR A 194 1.01 15.11 15.31
CA THR A 194 1.75 16.07 16.14
C THR A 194 3.26 15.96 16.00
N SER A 195 3.73 14.92 15.33
CA SER A 195 5.14 14.58 15.25
C SER A 195 5.52 14.19 13.82
N PHE A 196 6.82 14.11 13.57
CA PHE A 196 7.35 13.42 12.40
C PHE A 196 8.53 12.56 12.79
N GLN A 197 8.83 11.57 11.95
CA GLN A 197 10.07 10.81 12.03
C GLN A 197 10.90 11.02 10.77
N LEU A 198 12.18 10.68 10.88
CA LEU A 198 13.07 10.50 9.74
C LEU A 198 14.04 9.36 10.02
N LYS A 199 14.52 8.70 8.97
CA LYS A 199 15.68 7.82 9.05
C LYS A 199 16.93 8.66 9.03
N SER A 200 17.82 8.46 9.99
CA SER A 200 19.08 9.19 10.15
C SER A 200 20.25 8.21 10.11
N TYR A 201 21.31 8.58 9.40
CA TYR A 201 22.60 7.89 9.45
C TYR A 201 23.67 8.86 9.94
N SER A 202 24.25 8.56 11.12
CA SER A 202 25.33 9.34 11.73
C SER A 202 26.57 8.48 11.95
N PRO A 203 27.79 9.00 11.74
CA PRO A 203 29.03 8.27 12.00
C PRO A 203 29.29 8.01 13.49
N GLU A 204 28.61 8.74 14.38
CA GLU A 204 28.83 8.69 15.83
C GLU A 204 27.51 8.75 16.62
N VAL A 205 27.53 8.14 17.80
CA VAL A 205 26.47 8.18 18.81
C VAL A 205 26.55 9.48 19.63
N GLY A 206 25.41 9.93 20.17
CA GLY A 206 25.38 11.08 21.08
C GLY A 206 25.44 12.43 20.37
N LYS A 207 25.14 12.45 19.06
CA LYS A 207 25.11 13.66 18.24
C LYS A 207 23.76 14.32 18.33
N LEU A 208 23.74 15.62 18.62
CA LEU A 208 22.51 16.39 18.65
C LEU A 208 22.08 16.75 17.22
N ILE A 209 20.97 16.18 16.77
CA ILE A 209 20.37 16.45 15.48
C ILE A 209 19.18 17.37 15.74
N LYS A 210 19.29 18.61 15.30
CA LYS A 210 18.20 19.58 15.38
C LYS A 210 17.44 19.58 14.06
N VAL A 211 16.13 19.47 14.12
CA VAL A 211 15.26 19.80 12.98
C VAL A 211 14.59 21.13 13.27
N LYS A 212 14.48 21.96 12.24
CA LYS A 212 13.77 23.23 12.28
C LYS A 212 12.85 23.34 11.06
N LEU A 213 11.63 23.81 11.30
CA LEU A 213 10.68 24.18 10.27
C LEU A 213 10.56 25.70 10.18
N GLU A 214 10.53 26.24 8.96
CA GLU A 214 10.33 27.67 8.70
C GLU A 214 9.16 27.91 7.73
N THR A 215 8.43 29.00 7.97
CA THR A 215 7.46 29.54 7.00
C THR A 215 8.17 30.21 5.83
N VAL A 216 7.41 30.67 4.84
CA VAL A 216 7.91 31.47 3.70
C VAL A 216 8.69 32.74 4.12
N GLN A 217 8.55 33.20 5.37
CA GLN A 217 9.27 34.35 5.90
C GLN A 217 10.69 34.01 6.38
N GLY A 218 11.05 32.72 6.44
CA GLY A 218 12.34 32.23 6.90
C GLY A 218 12.52 32.36 8.42
N ASN A 219 13.77 32.55 8.85
CA ASN A 219 14.19 32.63 10.26
C ASN A 219 13.68 33.89 10.99
N VAL A 220 12.38 33.92 11.30
CA VAL A 220 11.69 35.00 12.03
C VAL A 220 11.11 34.44 13.33
N ALA A 221 11.36 35.13 14.44
CA ALA A 221 10.88 34.72 15.76
C ALA A 221 9.35 34.53 15.79
N GLY A 222 8.91 33.36 16.27
CA GLY A 222 7.49 32.98 16.31
C GLY A 222 6.95 32.42 14.99
N LEU A 223 7.77 32.38 13.93
CA LEU A 223 7.42 31.79 12.62
C LEU A 223 8.28 30.57 12.27
N THR A 224 8.95 30.01 13.29
CA THR A 224 9.75 28.80 13.17
C THR A 224 9.53 27.93 14.40
N HIS A 225 9.74 26.63 14.26
CA HIS A 225 9.78 25.70 15.39
C HIS A 225 10.97 24.75 15.21
N GLU A 226 11.63 24.36 16.30
CA GLU A 226 12.80 23.50 16.25
C GLU A 226 12.87 22.57 17.45
N VAL A 227 13.31 21.34 17.19
CA VAL A 227 13.32 20.24 18.15
C VAL A 227 14.64 19.49 18.02
N ASP A 228 15.16 19.06 19.17
CA ASP A 228 16.45 18.39 19.29
C ASP A 228 16.27 16.92 19.64
N VAL A 229 16.93 16.06 18.89
CA VAL A 229 17.00 14.62 19.15
C VAL A 229 18.47 14.19 19.15
N VAL A 230 18.82 13.17 19.92
CA VAL A 230 20.20 12.67 20.04
C VAL A 230 20.32 11.31 19.37
N THR A 231 21.34 11.13 18.54
CA THR A 231 21.63 9.82 17.92
C THR A 231 21.95 8.76 18.97
N THR A 232 21.45 7.55 18.76
CA THR A 232 21.64 6.41 19.67
C THR A 232 22.54 5.34 19.09
N VAL A 233 22.72 5.32 17.77
CA VAL A 233 23.59 4.38 17.06
C VAL A 233 24.68 5.14 16.29
N ALA A 234 25.64 4.39 15.73
CA ALA A 234 26.75 4.95 14.96
C ALA A 234 27.05 4.04 13.77
N ASN A 235 27.18 4.63 12.58
CA ASN A 235 27.40 3.95 11.30
C ASN A 235 26.30 2.93 10.95
N GLU A 236 25.07 3.21 11.37
CA GLU A 236 23.88 2.42 11.09
C GLU A 236 22.69 3.39 10.95
N TRP A 237 21.64 2.98 10.24
CA TRP A 237 20.39 3.73 10.17
C TRP A 237 19.59 3.63 11.48
N GLU A 238 19.05 4.76 11.94
CA GLU A 238 18.07 4.79 13.04
C GLU A 238 16.88 5.70 12.70
N THR A 239 15.72 5.39 13.27
CA THR A 239 14.56 6.28 13.24
C THR A 239 14.66 7.32 14.36
N LEU A 240 14.69 8.60 13.99
CA LEU A 240 14.59 9.71 14.94
C LEU A 240 13.19 10.31 14.91
N VAL A 241 12.57 10.43 16.07
CA VAL A 241 11.21 10.97 16.25
C VAL A 241 11.29 12.37 16.84
N TYR A 242 10.61 13.32 16.21
CA TYR A 242 10.56 14.72 16.60
C TYR A 242 9.13 15.10 16.99
N ASP A 243 8.96 15.42 18.27
CA ASP A 243 7.69 15.93 18.82
C ASP A 243 7.52 17.41 18.49
N PHE A 244 6.60 17.70 17.58
CA PHE A 244 6.24 19.05 17.14
C PHE A 244 4.85 19.47 17.67
N SER A 245 4.34 18.83 18.74
CA SER A 245 3.03 19.14 19.32
C SER A 245 2.90 20.58 19.83
N GLU A 246 4.03 21.22 20.16
CA GLU A 246 4.12 22.62 20.57
C GLU A 246 4.44 23.58 19.40
N ALA A 247 4.46 23.08 18.16
CA ALA A 247 4.64 23.90 16.97
C ALA A 247 3.41 24.80 16.76
N PRO A 248 3.62 26.11 16.51
CA PRO A 248 2.54 26.99 16.11
C PRO A 248 1.86 26.49 14.82
N ASP A 249 0.53 26.61 14.76
CA ASP A 249 -0.27 26.34 13.56
C ASP A 249 0.08 27.37 12.46
N LEU A 250 1.00 26.98 11.57
CA LEU A 250 1.61 27.81 10.53
C LEU A 250 1.88 26.99 9.27
N GLU A 251 1.94 27.68 8.13
CA GLU A 251 2.33 27.09 6.85
C GLU A 251 3.86 27.00 6.74
N TYR A 252 4.42 25.86 7.15
CA TYR A 252 5.84 25.56 7.01
C TYR A 252 6.15 25.09 5.58
N VAL A 253 7.24 25.61 5.01
CA VAL A 253 7.66 25.32 3.62
C VAL A 253 9.14 24.99 3.51
N SER A 254 9.84 24.91 4.63
CA SER A 254 11.27 24.61 4.65
C SER A 254 11.57 23.65 5.79
N PHE A 255 12.23 22.55 5.43
CA PHE A 255 12.76 21.57 6.36
C PHE A 255 14.26 21.79 6.49
N ILE A 256 14.73 22.07 7.70
CA ILE A 256 16.13 22.41 7.99
C ILE A 256 16.65 21.44 9.02
N VAL A 257 17.86 20.92 8.79
CA VAL A 257 18.53 19.99 9.68
C VAL A 257 19.94 20.48 10.03
N PHE A 258 20.28 20.33 11.30
CA PHE A 258 21.60 20.61 11.85
C PHE A 258 22.13 19.34 12.49
N TYR A 259 23.07 18.65 11.85
CA TYR A 259 23.77 17.56 12.52
C TYR A 259 24.90 18.07 13.39
N ASP A 260 25.07 17.35 14.50
CA ASP A 260 26.06 17.64 15.53
C ASP A 260 26.00 19.10 15.99
N PHE A 261 24.77 19.58 16.25
CA PHE A 261 24.51 20.94 16.70
C PHE A 261 25.25 21.22 18.01
N GLY A 262 25.90 22.38 18.08
CA GLY A 262 26.77 22.76 19.20
C GLY A 262 28.25 22.42 18.99
N ASN A 263 28.60 21.64 17.96
CA ASN A 263 29.97 21.18 17.71
C ASN A 263 30.49 21.57 16.32
N THR A 264 31.81 21.55 16.15
CA THR A 264 32.52 21.97 14.92
C THR A 264 33.25 20.84 14.21
N ALA A 265 33.11 19.61 14.69
CA ALA A 265 33.76 18.44 14.11
C ALA A 265 33.21 18.14 12.72
N GLU A 266 34.06 17.61 11.85
CA GLU A 266 33.61 17.13 10.55
C GLU A 266 32.73 15.88 10.64
N GLY A 267 31.86 15.69 9.64
CA GLY A 267 31.05 14.49 9.50
C GLY A 267 30.22 14.48 8.22
N THR A 268 30.02 13.28 7.69
CA THR A 268 29.06 13.01 6.60
C THR A 268 27.81 12.40 7.22
N TYR A 269 26.67 13.00 6.96
CA TYR A 269 25.39 12.59 7.53
C TYR A 269 24.38 12.38 6.43
N ARG A 270 23.42 11.49 6.68
CA ARG A 270 22.36 11.19 5.72
C ARG A 270 21.02 11.17 6.42
N LEU A 271 20.00 11.59 5.69
CA LEU A 271 18.63 11.44 6.12
C LEU A 271 17.76 10.95 4.98
N ASP A 272 16.68 10.27 5.36
CA ASP A 272 15.73 9.65 4.45
C ASP A 272 14.36 9.48 5.13
N GLU A 273 13.33 9.12 4.36
CA GLU A 273 12.01 8.68 4.82
C GLU A 273 11.42 9.61 5.90
N ILE A 274 11.20 10.87 5.51
CA ILE A 274 10.59 11.88 6.38
C ILE A 274 9.08 11.77 6.27
N GLN A 275 8.42 11.47 7.38
CA GLN A 275 6.97 11.28 7.42
C GLN A 275 6.37 11.81 8.73
N LEU A 276 5.14 12.31 8.64
CA LEU A 276 4.30 12.61 9.79
C LEU A 276 3.90 11.32 10.53
N ILE A 277 3.78 11.43 11.85
CA ILE A 277 3.31 10.37 12.75
C ILE A 277 2.51 10.98 13.91
N ASP A 278 1.64 10.17 14.52
CA ASP A 278 0.76 10.59 15.62
C ASP A 278 1.55 11.09 16.84
#